data_AF-A0A7V3WCS8-F1
#
_entry.id   AF-A0A7V3WCS8-F1
#
_cell.length_a   1.000
_cell.length_b   1.000
_cell.length_c   1.000
_cell.angle_alpha   90.00
_cell.angle_beta   90.00
_cell.angle_gamma   90.00
#
_symmetry.space_group_name_H-M   'P 1'
#
loop_
_entity.id
_entity.type
_entity.pdbx_description
1 polymer ?
#
loop_
_entity_poly.entity_id
_entity_poly.type
_entity_poly.pdbx_seq_one_letter_code
_entity_poly.pdbx_strand_id
1 'polypeptide(L)'
;MSKSVTVPDVETLAQTLLRASVANALLRFREPAKMSELQEACSLPSLDMDLLRYTLGANSELFISSERRWTLSMRYEDPTRPVYALIERVLRHVGRPVALESLAYLLADVYHRTPEAMAMMVYRLSAEHFFRLPDNRIGLREWLLRTDYSTPEDVAFYNYVDLAEAQKLLRKHPKFDGSPESVIALLRTAGTPLSARFVAFLQWYRQPETFDPVRAYQSLVDAEGLVALPLQENEALEPVTHWALAEWVPQWVDAIRPQAKQMAGVLAQLMAEPLVLSVEDVEGMVQHVLQSPKVVTADELARRFFDLTPGDPTYANDLQTIIQSLKQDERVLWLGGTRFVNPQNLPPYLFQVPESLSFPEVQFYTEEGEPLEFDLEDEGLSGTLRSDIQDPVAQDVGDEEGEFTIFPVPESVQCVVKARHKEIGTFPLCQIPAGFFLSEPKFQQVTFIDEATGERYTDVYVNQNERLIYGLLDWYATRDAVSGLVFTLTRTEDPFVFKVRWEDTLDQRVHISRVRYEELLDMSTRMAQTYSTFDIICEILGTHRGGMEFLSILSEVNVIRRTKRRRVASVLSAFQAFYLRGGMWHLDEKKRDAGIDRAKRKHIRK
;
A
#
# COMPACT_ATOMS: atom_id res chain seq x y z
N MET A 1 0.59 -3.76 -64.79
CA MET A 1 -0.76 -3.84 -64.17
C MET A 1 -0.56 -3.76 -62.67
N SER A 2 -0.53 -2.55 -62.10
CA SER A 2 -0.45 -2.34 -60.64
C SER A 2 -1.82 -2.65 -60.03
N LYS A 3 -1.87 -3.61 -59.12
CA LYS A 3 -3.09 -3.85 -58.34
C LYS A 3 -3.16 -2.78 -57.25
N SER A 4 -4.33 -2.18 -57.12
CA SER A 4 -4.71 -1.22 -56.08
C SER A 4 -4.19 -1.61 -54.71
N VAL A 5 -3.57 -0.64 -54.02
CA VAL A 5 -3.14 -0.71 -52.61
C VAL A 5 -4.24 -1.37 -51.77
N THR A 6 -3.94 -2.52 -51.17
CA THR A 6 -4.80 -3.12 -50.15
C THR A 6 -4.72 -2.21 -48.93
N VAL A 7 -5.76 -1.43 -48.68
CA VAL A 7 -5.84 -0.57 -47.50
C VAL A 7 -5.79 -1.50 -46.28
N PRO A 8 -4.80 -1.34 -45.37
CA PRO A 8 -4.75 -2.14 -44.15
C PRO A 8 -6.04 -1.95 -43.36
N ASP A 9 -6.54 -3.02 -42.72
CA ASP A 9 -7.68 -2.87 -41.83
C ASP A 9 -7.34 -1.97 -40.63
N VAL A 10 -8.37 -1.42 -40.02
CA VAL A 10 -8.24 -0.46 -38.90
C VAL A 10 -7.51 -1.09 -37.71
N GLU A 11 -7.68 -2.39 -37.50
CA GLU A 11 -7.04 -3.14 -36.42
C GLU A 11 -5.52 -3.22 -36.61
N THR A 12 -5.06 -3.52 -37.83
CA THR A 12 -3.64 -3.57 -38.20
C THR A 12 -3.00 -2.19 -38.05
N LEU A 13 -3.71 -1.13 -38.46
CA LEU A 13 -3.24 0.25 -38.27
C LEU A 13 -3.06 0.59 -36.79
N ALA A 14 -4.05 0.23 -35.96
CA ALA A 14 -4.02 0.46 -34.52
C ALA A 14 -2.87 -0.29 -33.83
N GLN A 15 -2.72 -1.59 -34.11
CA GLN A 15 -1.66 -2.43 -33.53
C GLN A 15 -0.27 -1.94 -33.93
N THR A 16 -0.10 -1.57 -35.20
CA THR A 16 1.17 -1.03 -35.71
C THR A 16 1.54 0.29 -35.05
N LEU A 17 0.56 1.20 -34.90
CA LEU A 17 0.75 2.47 -34.21
C LEU A 17 1.17 2.26 -32.75
N LEU A 18 0.44 1.41 -32.01
CA LEU A 18 0.71 1.15 -30.60
C LEU A 18 2.09 0.52 -30.43
N ARG A 19 2.44 -0.49 -31.24
CA ARG A 19 3.75 -1.13 -31.23
C ARG A 19 4.87 -0.13 -31.46
N ALA A 20 4.76 0.71 -32.49
CA ALA A 20 5.77 1.73 -32.81
C ALA A 20 5.91 2.78 -31.70
N SER A 21 4.78 3.20 -31.10
CA SER A 21 4.74 4.21 -30.04
C SER A 21 5.39 3.69 -28.75
N VAL A 22 5.06 2.47 -28.34
CA VAL A 22 5.64 1.80 -27.16
C VAL A 22 7.13 1.54 -27.37
N ALA A 23 7.53 1.05 -28.54
CA ALA A 23 8.94 0.83 -28.86
C ALA A 23 9.74 2.13 -28.81
N ASN A 24 9.19 3.22 -29.35
CA ASN A 24 9.84 4.52 -29.28
C ASN A 24 9.92 5.06 -27.85
N ALA A 25 8.89 4.85 -27.02
CA ALA A 25 8.92 5.27 -25.61
C ALA A 25 10.04 4.53 -24.87
N LEU A 26 10.15 3.22 -25.05
CA LEU A 26 11.18 2.37 -24.43
C LEU A 26 12.63 2.75 -24.80
N LEU A 27 12.87 3.31 -25.98
CA LEU A 27 14.19 3.82 -26.38
C LEU A 27 14.64 5.03 -25.57
N ARG A 28 13.72 5.73 -24.89
CA ARG A 28 14.05 6.89 -24.04
C ARG A 28 14.50 6.47 -22.64
N PHE A 29 14.15 5.26 -22.22
CA PHE A 29 14.57 4.73 -20.93
C PHE A 29 15.95 4.07 -21.04
N ARG A 30 16.78 4.27 -20.01
CA ARG A 30 18.10 3.62 -19.90
C ARG A 30 17.98 2.25 -19.25
N GLU A 31 17.04 2.12 -18.32
CA GLU A 31 16.72 0.89 -17.60
C GLU A 31 15.33 0.39 -18.01
N PRO A 32 15.00 -0.89 -17.75
CA PRO A 32 13.63 -1.38 -17.92
C PRO A 32 12.62 -0.49 -17.19
N ALA A 33 11.50 -0.18 -17.84
CA ALA A 33 10.51 0.79 -17.36
C ALA A 33 9.26 0.10 -16.81
N LYS A 34 8.61 0.70 -15.81
CA LYS A 34 7.28 0.26 -15.36
C LYS A 34 6.23 0.56 -16.42
N MET A 35 5.14 -0.21 -16.43
CA MET A 35 4.04 0.05 -17.36
C MET A 35 3.42 1.44 -17.19
N SER A 36 3.34 1.95 -15.95
CA SER A 36 2.86 3.31 -15.64
C SER A 36 3.75 4.39 -16.28
N GLU A 37 5.07 4.28 -16.09
CA GLU A 37 6.08 5.15 -16.71
C GLU A 37 6.01 5.11 -18.24
N LEU A 38 5.77 3.91 -18.81
CA LEU A 38 5.62 3.74 -20.25
C LEU A 38 4.36 4.39 -20.81
N GLN A 39 3.24 4.28 -20.10
CA GLN A 39 1.99 4.91 -20.51
C GLN A 39 2.16 6.42 -20.62
N GLU A 40 2.81 7.04 -19.63
CA GLU A 40 3.12 8.48 -19.63
C GLU A 40 4.07 8.85 -20.78
N ALA A 41 5.14 8.08 -20.97
CA ALA A 41 6.16 8.34 -21.99
C ALA A 41 5.67 8.17 -23.44
N CYS A 42 4.63 7.34 -23.67
CA CYS A 42 4.00 7.20 -24.99
C CYS A 42 3.25 8.47 -25.42
N SER A 43 2.79 9.28 -24.46
CA SER A 43 2.04 10.53 -24.71
C SER A 43 0.84 10.36 -25.67
N LEU A 44 0.17 9.20 -25.59
CA LEU A 44 -1.04 8.89 -26.36
C LEU A 44 -2.27 8.94 -25.44
N PRO A 45 -3.14 9.96 -25.55
CA PRO A 45 -4.27 10.12 -24.63
C PRO A 45 -5.26 8.94 -24.61
N SER A 46 -5.33 8.18 -25.70
CA SER A 46 -6.24 7.04 -25.85
C SER A 46 -5.67 5.70 -25.33
N LEU A 47 -4.40 5.68 -24.91
CA LEU A 47 -3.71 4.49 -24.41
C LEU A 47 -4.04 4.24 -22.94
N ASP A 48 -4.73 3.14 -22.65
CA ASP A 48 -4.97 2.64 -21.29
C ASP A 48 -4.03 1.46 -20.96
N MET A 49 -4.05 1.02 -19.69
CA MET A 49 -3.21 -0.08 -19.21
C MET A 49 -3.54 -1.42 -19.88
N ASP A 50 -4.80 -1.64 -20.29
CA ASP A 50 -5.21 -2.86 -20.96
C ASP A 50 -4.65 -2.93 -22.38
N LEU A 51 -4.71 -1.81 -23.12
CA LEU A 51 -4.10 -1.66 -24.44
C LEU A 51 -2.57 -1.76 -24.38
N LEU A 52 -1.94 -1.17 -23.36
CA LEU A 52 -0.51 -1.30 -23.15
C LEU A 52 -0.12 -2.75 -22.88
N ARG A 53 -0.83 -3.45 -21.99
CA ARG A 53 -0.61 -4.87 -21.70
C ARG A 53 -0.80 -5.73 -22.95
N TYR A 54 -1.87 -5.48 -23.71
CA TYR A 54 -2.15 -6.14 -24.96
C TYR A 54 -1.00 -5.94 -25.97
N THR A 55 -0.52 -4.72 -26.12
CA THR A 55 0.57 -4.38 -27.06
C THR A 55 1.88 -5.07 -26.66
N LEU A 56 2.22 -5.05 -25.38
CA LEU A 56 3.43 -5.69 -24.86
C LEU A 56 3.36 -7.22 -25.02
N GLY A 57 2.24 -7.83 -24.62
CA GLY A 57 2.03 -9.27 -24.66
C GLY A 57 1.91 -9.85 -26.08
N ALA A 58 1.22 -9.15 -26.99
CA ALA A 58 1.04 -9.60 -28.38
C ALA A 58 2.33 -9.48 -29.22
N ASN A 59 3.34 -8.76 -28.74
CA ASN A 59 4.60 -8.50 -29.45
C ASN A 59 5.82 -8.96 -28.63
N SER A 60 5.78 -10.18 -28.10
CA SER A 60 6.84 -10.78 -27.26
C SER A 60 8.19 -10.94 -27.97
N GLU A 61 8.21 -10.88 -29.30
CA GLU A 61 9.44 -10.83 -30.10
C GLU A 61 10.20 -9.50 -29.97
N LEU A 62 9.49 -8.42 -29.62
CA LEU A 62 10.01 -7.05 -29.54
C LEU A 62 10.13 -6.57 -28.10
N PHE A 63 9.19 -6.95 -27.24
CA PHE A 63 9.13 -6.53 -25.84
C PHE A 63 9.39 -7.70 -24.92
N ILE A 64 10.27 -7.49 -23.94
CA ILE A 64 10.57 -8.47 -22.91
C ILE A 64 10.36 -7.85 -21.53
N SER A 65 9.83 -8.67 -20.62
CA SER A 65 9.71 -8.35 -19.20
C SER A 65 10.92 -8.89 -18.46
N SER A 66 11.49 -8.07 -17.58
CA SER A 66 12.52 -8.46 -16.62
C SER A 66 12.19 -7.74 -15.31
N GLU A 67 12.06 -8.48 -14.21
CA GLU A 67 11.69 -7.93 -12.89
C GLU A 67 10.41 -7.07 -12.94
N ARG A 68 9.42 -7.53 -13.74
CA ARG A 68 8.14 -6.84 -14.00
C ARG A 68 8.27 -5.44 -14.62
N ARG A 69 9.46 -5.11 -15.13
CA ARG A 69 9.73 -3.94 -15.94
C ARG A 69 9.94 -4.34 -17.39
N TRP A 70 9.66 -3.43 -18.29
CA TRP A 70 9.64 -3.68 -19.73
C TRP A 70 10.83 -3.06 -20.41
N THR A 71 11.42 -3.80 -21.33
CA THR A 71 12.46 -3.30 -22.22
C THR A 71 12.34 -3.89 -23.62
N LEU A 72 13.15 -3.39 -24.54
CA LEU A 72 13.25 -3.94 -25.89
C LEU A 72 14.09 -5.21 -25.86
N SER A 73 13.60 -6.27 -26.49
CA SER A 73 14.31 -7.55 -26.64
C SER A 73 15.69 -7.37 -27.28
N MET A 74 15.82 -6.35 -28.15
CA MET A 74 17.05 -5.97 -28.83
C MET A 74 18.21 -5.61 -27.90
N ARG A 75 17.97 -5.25 -26.63
CA ARG A 75 19.05 -5.00 -25.66
C ARG A 75 19.80 -6.26 -25.25
N TYR A 76 19.21 -7.43 -25.49
CA TYR A 76 19.78 -8.74 -25.18
C TYR A 76 20.24 -9.49 -26.44
N GLU A 77 20.40 -8.78 -27.56
CA GLU A 77 20.93 -9.38 -28.79
C GLU A 77 22.41 -9.75 -28.68
N ASP A 78 22.82 -10.69 -29.56
CA ASP A 78 24.21 -11.14 -29.65
C ASP A 78 25.13 -10.01 -30.18
N PRO A 79 26.21 -9.65 -29.46
CA PRO A 79 27.16 -8.61 -29.87
C PRO A 79 27.94 -8.93 -31.16
N THR A 80 27.82 -10.14 -31.72
CA THR A 80 28.39 -10.50 -33.02
C THR A 80 27.58 -9.99 -34.20
N ARG A 81 26.33 -9.56 -33.99
CA ARG A 81 25.50 -8.96 -35.05
C ARG A 81 26.08 -7.62 -35.50
N PRO A 82 26.05 -7.28 -36.81
CA PRO A 82 26.52 -5.98 -37.28
C PRO A 82 25.71 -4.82 -36.70
N VAL A 83 26.40 -3.75 -36.27
CA VAL A 83 25.79 -2.52 -35.70
C VAL A 83 24.72 -1.94 -36.63
N TYR A 84 25.00 -1.95 -37.94
CA TYR A 84 24.05 -1.51 -38.97
C TYR A 84 22.71 -2.25 -38.89
N ALA A 85 22.72 -3.58 -38.77
CA ALA A 85 21.52 -4.40 -38.76
C ALA A 85 20.66 -4.14 -37.52
N LEU A 86 21.28 -3.89 -36.37
CA LEU A 86 20.56 -3.56 -35.14
C LEU A 86 19.91 -2.18 -35.22
N ILE A 87 20.62 -1.16 -35.73
CA ILE A 87 20.05 0.17 -35.97
C ILE A 87 18.88 0.09 -36.95
N GLU A 88 19.06 -0.63 -38.06
CA GLU A 88 18.02 -0.84 -39.06
C GLU A 88 16.78 -1.47 -38.43
N ARG A 89 16.95 -2.55 -37.65
CA ARG A 89 15.86 -3.23 -36.95
C ARG A 89 15.10 -2.27 -36.02
N VAL A 90 15.80 -1.51 -35.19
CA VAL A 90 15.18 -0.51 -34.30
C VAL A 90 14.34 0.49 -35.11
N LEU A 91 14.92 1.07 -36.16
CA LEU A 91 14.25 2.07 -36.97
C LEU A 91 13.03 1.50 -37.71
N ARG A 92 13.08 0.25 -38.18
CA ARG A 92 11.93 -0.42 -38.83
C ARG A 92 10.76 -0.62 -37.86
N HIS A 93 11.02 -1.03 -36.62
CA HIS A 93 9.96 -1.21 -35.62
C HIS A 93 9.36 0.12 -35.13
N VAL A 94 10.18 1.17 -35.04
CA VAL A 94 9.74 2.51 -34.61
C VAL A 94 9.06 3.28 -35.75
N GLY A 95 9.51 3.10 -36.99
CA GLY A 95 8.91 3.73 -38.18
C GLY A 95 9.12 5.24 -38.31
N ARG A 96 9.94 5.84 -37.45
CA ARG A 96 10.28 7.27 -37.44
C ARG A 96 11.73 7.51 -37.01
N PRO A 97 12.30 8.70 -37.28
CA PRO A 97 13.66 9.01 -36.86
C PRO A 97 13.83 8.99 -35.35
N VAL A 98 14.88 8.35 -34.88
CA VAL A 98 15.22 8.19 -33.45
C VAL A 98 16.41 9.06 -33.10
N ALA A 99 16.43 9.63 -31.89
CA ALA A 99 17.57 10.42 -31.42
C ALA A 99 18.87 9.59 -31.43
N LEU A 100 19.95 10.17 -31.94
CA LEU A 100 21.28 9.56 -31.93
C LEU A 100 21.69 9.08 -30.54
N GLU A 101 21.38 9.85 -29.50
CA GLU A 101 21.66 9.51 -28.10
C GLU A 101 20.95 8.22 -27.68
N SER A 102 19.65 8.09 -27.94
CA SER A 102 18.87 6.89 -27.61
C SER A 102 19.43 5.63 -28.30
N LEU A 103 19.79 5.75 -29.59
CA LEU A 103 20.43 4.65 -30.32
C LEU A 103 21.80 4.31 -29.71
N ALA A 104 22.61 5.32 -29.38
CA ALA A 104 23.93 5.12 -28.82
C ALA A 104 23.89 4.39 -27.47
N TYR A 105 22.94 4.72 -26.58
CA TYR A 105 22.76 4.00 -25.31
C TYR A 105 22.31 2.55 -25.53
N LEU A 106 21.33 2.31 -26.40
CA LEU A 106 20.91 0.94 -26.71
C LEU A 106 22.07 0.10 -27.25
N LEU A 107 22.88 0.65 -28.15
CA LEU A 107 24.04 -0.03 -28.71
C LEU A 107 25.16 -0.22 -27.66
N ALA A 108 25.34 0.73 -26.76
CA ALA A 108 26.33 0.64 -25.69
C ALA A 108 26.07 -0.56 -24.78
N ASP A 109 24.80 -0.81 -24.44
CA ASP A 109 24.37 -1.96 -23.65
C ASP A 109 24.71 -3.28 -24.36
N VAL A 110 24.35 -3.40 -25.64
CA VAL A 110 24.52 -4.64 -26.43
C VAL A 110 25.99 -4.95 -26.70
N TYR A 111 26.78 -3.96 -27.12
CA TYR A 111 28.16 -4.18 -27.56
C TYR A 111 29.20 -3.96 -26.46
N HIS A 112 28.76 -3.61 -25.24
CA HIS A 112 29.62 -3.33 -24.08
C HIS A 112 30.71 -2.29 -24.39
N ARG A 113 30.28 -1.15 -24.96
CA ARG A 113 31.13 0.01 -25.30
C ARG A 113 30.51 1.27 -24.72
N THR A 114 31.27 2.37 -24.72
CA THR A 114 30.71 3.64 -24.23
C THR A 114 29.71 4.22 -25.25
N PRO A 115 28.67 4.94 -24.78
CA PRO A 115 27.71 5.61 -25.66
C PRO A 115 28.37 6.56 -26.66
N GLU A 116 29.45 7.25 -26.30
CA GLU A 116 30.15 8.17 -27.19
C GLU A 116 30.79 7.43 -28.37
N ALA A 117 31.38 6.26 -28.12
CA ALA A 117 31.95 5.42 -29.17
C ALA A 117 30.87 4.92 -30.14
N MET A 118 29.70 4.54 -29.61
CA MET A 118 28.56 4.11 -30.41
C MET A 118 27.94 5.24 -31.21
N ALA A 119 27.79 6.43 -30.63
CA ALA A 119 27.32 7.62 -31.34
C ALA A 119 28.21 7.94 -32.55
N MET A 120 29.55 7.85 -32.40
CA MET A 120 30.50 8.04 -33.50
C MET A 120 30.39 6.96 -34.60
N MET A 121 29.96 5.75 -34.26
CA MET A 121 29.69 4.69 -35.24
C MET A 121 28.39 4.94 -35.99
N VAL A 122 27.30 5.25 -35.29
CA VAL A 122 26.01 5.60 -35.90
C VAL A 122 26.16 6.82 -36.83
N TYR A 123 26.93 7.82 -36.39
CA TYR A 123 27.26 9.00 -37.19
C TYR A 123 27.91 8.62 -38.52
N ARG A 124 28.90 7.73 -38.50
CA ARG A 124 29.61 7.28 -39.71
C ARG A 124 28.69 6.49 -40.64
N LEU A 125 27.90 5.56 -40.10
CA LEU A 125 26.96 4.76 -40.89
C LEU A 125 25.84 5.61 -41.53
N SER A 126 25.54 6.77 -40.95
CA SER A 126 24.54 7.69 -41.49
C SER A 126 24.95 8.37 -42.79
N ALA A 127 26.22 8.34 -43.16
CA ALA A 127 26.65 8.85 -44.47
C ALA A 127 26.15 7.97 -45.62
N GLU A 128 26.08 6.65 -45.40
CA GLU A 128 25.84 5.66 -46.45
C GLU A 128 24.43 5.07 -46.41
N HIS A 129 23.97 4.63 -45.23
CA HIS A 129 22.75 3.81 -45.13
C HIS A 129 21.56 4.50 -44.46
N PHE A 130 21.82 5.50 -43.61
CA PHE A 130 20.78 6.27 -42.92
C PHE A 130 20.70 7.69 -43.47
N PHE A 131 19.74 8.47 -42.99
CA PHE A 131 19.74 9.92 -43.11
C PHE A 131 19.71 10.54 -41.72
N ARG A 132 20.18 11.78 -41.62
CA ARG A 132 20.23 12.52 -40.37
C ARG A 132 19.48 13.84 -40.49
N LEU A 133 18.60 14.09 -39.54
CA LEU A 133 17.93 15.38 -39.37
C LEU A 133 18.83 16.38 -38.63
N PRO A 134 18.62 17.71 -38.78
CA PRO A 134 19.44 18.73 -38.12
C PRO A 134 19.51 18.64 -36.60
N ASP A 135 18.52 18.01 -35.96
CA ASP A 135 18.42 17.76 -34.52
C ASP A 135 19.09 16.44 -34.08
N ASN A 136 19.91 15.83 -34.96
CA ASN A 136 20.58 14.55 -34.75
C ASN A 136 19.65 13.34 -34.59
N ARG A 137 18.42 13.39 -35.10
CA ARG A 137 17.64 12.15 -35.29
C ARG A 137 18.10 11.39 -36.54
N ILE A 138 18.15 10.07 -36.43
CA ILE A 138 18.58 9.14 -37.47
C ILE A 138 17.37 8.39 -38.00
N GLY A 139 17.21 8.34 -39.32
CA GLY A 139 16.14 7.60 -40.00
C GLY A 139 16.65 6.74 -41.16
N LEU A 140 15.82 5.84 -41.67
CA LEU A 140 16.21 4.97 -42.80
C LEU A 140 16.21 5.75 -44.10
N ARG A 141 17.29 5.66 -44.88
CA ARG A 141 17.38 6.33 -46.19
C ARG A 141 16.27 5.89 -47.14
N GLU A 142 15.78 4.66 -46.99
CA GLU A 142 14.65 4.09 -47.72
C GLU A 142 13.33 4.85 -47.54
N TRP A 143 13.19 5.64 -46.46
CA TRP A 143 12.00 6.47 -46.25
C TRP A 143 11.99 7.74 -47.13
N LEU A 144 13.14 8.11 -47.68
CA LEU A 144 13.29 9.29 -48.52
C LEU A 144 13.02 8.95 -49.98
N LEU A 145 12.52 9.95 -50.73
CA LEU A 145 12.38 9.83 -52.17
C LEU A 145 13.76 9.81 -52.83
N ARG A 146 14.00 8.79 -53.65
CA ARG A 146 15.16 8.69 -54.53
C ARG A 146 14.94 9.49 -55.81
N THR A 147 15.78 10.49 -56.06
CA THR A 147 15.65 11.42 -57.20
C THR A 147 16.80 11.31 -58.20
N ASP A 148 17.61 10.25 -58.12
CA ASP A 148 18.79 9.98 -58.97
C ASP A 148 18.45 9.62 -60.43
N TYR A 149 17.18 9.64 -60.81
CA TYR A 149 16.68 9.18 -62.12
C TYR A 149 16.29 10.33 -63.06
N SER A 150 16.34 10.06 -64.36
CA SER A 150 16.20 11.11 -65.41
C SER A 150 14.76 11.43 -65.81
N THR A 151 13.79 10.55 -65.50
CA THR A 151 12.38 10.75 -65.89
C THR A 151 11.44 10.57 -64.70
N PRO A 152 10.27 11.27 -64.67
CA PRO A 152 9.25 11.07 -63.63
C PRO A 152 8.73 9.64 -63.54
N GLU A 153 8.69 8.92 -64.66
CA GLU A 153 8.32 7.51 -64.72
C GLU A 153 9.32 6.63 -63.98
N ASP A 154 10.62 6.86 -64.17
CA ASP A 154 11.69 6.13 -63.47
C ASP A 154 11.66 6.45 -61.97
N VAL A 155 11.53 7.72 -61.60
CA VAL A 155 11.43 8.14 -60.19
C VAL A 155 10.21 7.48 -59.54
N ALA A 156 9.06 7.44 -60.20
CA ALA A 156 7.88 6.77 -59.66
C ALA A 156 8.12 5.26 -59.49
N PHE A 157 8.68 4.61 -60.51
CA PHE A 157 8.93 3.16 -60.51
C PHE A 157 9.88 2.72 -59.37
N TYR A 158 11.06 3.35 -59.26
CA TYR A 158 12.06 2.95 -58.26
C TYR A 158 11.71 3.35 -56.82
N ASN A 159 10.69 4.21 -56.64
CA ASN A 159 10.15 4.55 -55.33
C ASN A 159 8.80 3.86 -55.02
N TYR A 160 8.37 2.92 -55.87
CA TYR A 160 7.10 2.19 -55.71
C TYR A 160 5.88 3.10 -55.63
N VAL A 161 5.89 4.21 -56.40
CA VAL A 161 4.82 5.19 -56.46
C VAL A 161 3.93 4.92 -57.68
N ASP A 162 2.62 4.83 -57.47
CA ASP A 162 1.66 4.78 -58.58
C ASP A 162 1.53 6.17 -59.24
N LEU A 163 2.15 6.32 -60.40
CA LEU A 163 2.17 7.58 -61.15
C LEU A 163 0.77 8.05 -61.55
N ALA A 164 -0.13 7.13 -61.91
CA ALA A 164 -1.48 7.49 -62.35
C ALA A 164 -2.31 8.04 -61.17
N GLU A 165 -2.17 7.43 -60.01
CA GLU A 165 -2.79 7.92 -58.78
C GLU A 165 -2.19 9.26 -58.32
N ALA A 166 -0.86 9.39 -58.36
CA ALA A 166 -0.16 10.63 -58.03
C ALA A 166 -0.67 11.81 -58.89
N GLN A 167 -0.76 11.62 -60.21
CA GLN A 167 -1.29 12.62 -61.13
C GLN A 167 -2.77 12.93 -60.86
N LYS A 168 -3.58 11.93 -60.54
CA LYS A 168 -5.00 12.10 -60.20
C LYS A 168 -5.17 12.95 -58.94
N LEU A 169 -4.37 12.70 -57.90
CA LEU A 169 -4.41 13.47 -56.66
C LEU A 169 -3.90 14.91 -56.85
N LEU A 170 -2.81 15.11 -57.61
CA LEU A 170 -2.31 16.46 -57.92
C LEU A 170 -3.31 17.31 -58.71
N ARG A 171 -4.15 16.70 -59.57
CA ARG A 171 -5.24 17.40 -60.26
C ARG A 171 -6.33 17.88 -59.29
N LYS A 172 -6.63 17.09 -58.25
CA LYS A 172 -7.59 17.46 -57.19
C LYS A 172 -7.02 18.49 -56.21
N HIS A 173 -5.69 18.49 -56.04
CA HIS A 173 -4.97 19.41 -55.15
C HIS A 173 -3.98 20.29 -55.95
N PRO A 174 -4.47 21.26 -56.74
CA PRO A 174 -3.61 22.07 -57.61
C PRO A 174 -2.62 22.96 -56.85
N LYS A 175 -2.91 23.27 -55.58
CA LYS A 175 -2.09 24.08 -54.68
C LYS A 175 -1.18 23.25 -53.76
N PHE A 176 -1.02 21.96 -54.01
CA PHE A 176 -0.15 21.11 -53.20
C PHE A 176 1.32 21.56 -53.32
N ASP A 177 1.95 21.87 -52.19
CA ASP A 177 3.32 22.35 -52.09
C ASP A 177 4.20 21.52 -51.12
N GLY A 178 3.60 20.51 -50.47
CA GLY A 178 4.28 19.67 -49.48
C GLY A 178 4.33 20.27 -48.07
N SER A 179 3.72 21.44 -47.83
CA SER A 179 3.49 21.95 -46.48
C SER A 179 2.59 21.00 -45.67
N PRO A 180 2.72 20.97 -44.32
CA PRO A 180 1.84 20.19 -43.46
C PRO A 180 0.36 20.35 -43.78
N GLU A 181 -0.10 21.58 -44.02
CA GLU A 181 -1.49 21.90 -44.32
C GLU A 181 -1.94 21.26 -45.64
N SER A 182 -1.08 21.30 -46.66
CA SER A 182 -1.37 20.68 -47.96
C SER A 182 -1.38 19.15 -47.88
N VAL A 183 -0.53 18.55 -47.04
CA VAL A 183 -0.48 17.10 -46.80
C VAL A 183 -1.69 16.63 -46.00
N ILE A 184 -2.12 17.38 -44.99
CA ILE A 184 -3.35 17.10 -44.24
C ILE A 184 -4.56 17.12 -45.17
N ALA A 185 -4.69 18.13 -46.03
CA ALA A 185 -5.78 18.22 -47.00
C ALA A 185 -5.77 17.06 -48.02
N LEU A 186 -4.57 16.63 -48.43
CA LEU A 186 -4.37 15.47 -49.28
C LEU A 186 -4.82 14.17 -48.59
N LEU A 187 -4.37 13.92 -47.36
CA LEU A 187 -4.73 12.73 -46.58
C LEU A 187 -6.24 12.65 -46.31
N ARG A 188 -6.91 13.77 -46.02
CA ARG A 188 -8.37 13.81 -45.87
C ARG A 188 -9.11 13.38 -47.14
N THR A 189 -8.54 13.69 -48.32
CA THR A 189 -9.13 13.33 -49.61
C THR A 189 -8.80 11.89 -50.00
N ALA A 190 -7.62 11.41 -49.64
CA ALA A 190 -7.22 10.02 -49.82
C ALA A 190 -8.02 9.07 -48.91
N GLY A 191 -8.31 9.50 -47.68
CA GLY A 191 -9.04 8.72 -46.68
C GLY A 191 -8.22 7.57 -46.06
N THR A 192 -6.95 7.45 -46.45
CA THR A 192 -6.03 6.40 -46.00
C THR A 192 -4.63 6.97 -45.78
N PRO A 193 -3.77 6.30 -44.98
CA PRO A 193 -2.37 6.68 -44.85
C PRO A 193 -1.66 6.61 -46.21
N LEU A 194 -0.77 7.56 -46.48
CA LEU A 194 0.04 7.60 -47.70
C LEU A 194 1.52 7.45 -47.35
N SER A 195 2.28 6.71 -48.16
CA SER A 195 3.70 6.52 -47.89
C SER A 195 4.47 7.84 -47.98
N ALA A 196 5.54 7.96 -47.17
CA ALA A 196 6.36 9.16 -47.15
C ALA A 196 6.98 9.46 -48.52
N ARG A 197 7.35 8.40 -49.26
CA ARG A 197 7.84 8.49 -50.64
C ARG A 197 6.78 8.98 -51.60
N PHE A 198 5.52 8.54 -51.46
CA PHE A 198 4.42 9.01 -52.30
C PHE A 198 4.20 10.51 -52.11
N VAL A 199 4.10 10.99 -50.87
CA VAL A 199 3.92 12.42 -50.58
C VAL A 199 5.11 13.25 -51.08
N ALA A 200 6.33 12.77 -50.83
CA ALA A 200 7.56 13.38 -51.33
C ALA A 200 7.61 13.43 -52.87
N PHE A 201 7.14 12.39 -53.56
CA PHE A 201 7.04 12.36 -55.01
C PHE A 201 6.12 13.45 -55.54
N LEU A 202 4.96 13.68 -54.92
CA LEU A 202 4.05 14.75 -55.33
C LEU A 202 4.70 16.13 -55.23
N GLN A 203 5.53 16.34 -54.20
CA GLN A 203 6.24 17.59 -53.98
C GLN A 203 7.35 17.76 -55.02
N TRP A 204 8.17 16.72 -55.22
CA TRP A 204 9.20 16.68 -56.24
C TRP A 204 8.63 16.90 -57.65
N TYR A 205 7.52 16.25 -58.00
CA TYR A 205 6.87 16.36 -59.31
C TYR A 205 6.41 17.80 -59.62
N ARG A 206 6.13 18.62 -58.59
CA ARG A 206 5.78 20.03 -58.74
C ARG A 206 7.00 20.94 -58.87
N GLN A 207 8.06 20.66 -58.11
CA GLN A 207 9.25 21.49 -58.04
C GLN A 207 10.53 20.64 -58.01
N PRO A 208 10.92 19.98 -59.12
CA PRO A 208 12.05 19.05 -59.11
C PRO A 208 13.39 19.70 -58.77
N GLU A 209 13.60 20.94 -59.22
CA GLU A 209 14.89 21.65 -59.11
C GLU A 209 15.23 22.09 -57.68
N THR A 210 14.22 22.33 -56.84
CA THR A 210 14.39 22.84 -55.47
C THR A 210 14.07 21.79 -54.40
N PHE A 211 13.72 20.57 -54.81
CA PHE A 211 13.31 19.51 -53.89
C PHE A 211 14.50 18.93 -53.14
N ASP A 212 14.41 18.93 -51.81
CA ASP A 212 15.35 18.27 -50.90
C ASP A 212 14.59 17.20 -50.11
N PRO A 213 14.89 15.89 -50.31
CA PRO A 213 14.17 14.81 -49.65
C PRO A 213 14.21 14.87 -48.12
N VAL A 214 15.34 15.30 -47.54
CA VAL A 214 15.52 15.36 -46.08
C VAL A 214 14.70 16.51 -45.49
N ARG A 215 14.75 17.69 -46.13
CA ARG A 215 13.94 18.84 -45.70
C ARG A 215 12.44 18.57 -45.82
N ALA A 216 12.02 17.91 -46.91
CA ALA A 216 10.63 17.53 -47.12
C ALA A 216 10.12 16.56 -46.04
N TYR A 217 10.94 15.58 -45.64
CA TYR A 217 10.59 14.68 -44.55
C TYR A 217 10.56 15.43 -43.21
N GLN A 218 11.57 16.27 -42.95
CA GLN A 218 11.69 17.05 -41.72
C GLN A 218 10.48 17.96 -41.48
N SER A 219 9.94 18.59 -42.54
CA SER A 219 8.78 19.47 -42.39
C SER A 219 7.51 18.75 -41.93
N LEU A 220 7.44 17.42 -42.04
CA LEU A 220 6.25 16.62 -41.74
C LEU A 220 6.38 15.80 -40.46
N VAL A 221 7.58 15.36 -40.08
CA VAL A 221 7.79 14.39 -38.99
C VAL A 221 7.26 14.84 -37.62
N ASP A 222 7.34 16.15 -37.33
CA ASP A 222 6.84 16.75 -36.08
C ASP A 222 5.67 17.71 -36.32
N ALA A 223 5.08 17.69 -37.52
CA ALA A 223 3.99 18.60 -37.83
C ALA A 223 2.73 18.22 -37.05
N GLU A 224 2.11 19.22 -36.44
CA GLU A 224 0.85 19.03 -35.73
C GLU A 224 -0.24 18.52 -36.69
N GLY A 225 -0.99 17.50 -36.25
CA GLY A 225 -2.02 16.86 -37.07
C GLY A 225 -1.54 15.70 -37.95
N LEU A 226 -0.24 15.42 -38.02
CA LEU A 226 0.32 14.26 -38.71
C LEU A 226 0.92 13.24 -37.74
N VAL A 227 0.85 11.97 -38.11
CA VAL A 227 1.46 10.84 -37.40
C VAL A 227 2.21 9.96 -38.39
N ALA A 228 3.42 9.54 -38.01
CA ALA A 228 4.24 8.59 -38.75
C ALA A 228 3.96 7.14 -38.31
N LEU A 229 3.83 6.23 -39.28
CA LEU A 229 3.52 4.81 -39.04
C LEU A 229 4.37 3.91 -39.93
N PRO A 230 5.02 2.85 -39.41
CA PRO A 230 5.70 1.86 -40.23
C PRO A 230 4.70 0.85 -40.82
N LEU A 231 4.32 0.99 -42.11
CA LEU A 231 3.43 0.03 -42.78
C LEU A 231 4.17 -0.76 -43.87
N GLN A 232 3.80 -2.02 -44.02
CA GLN A 232 4.27 -2.88 -45.11
C GLN A 232 3.54 -2.49 -46.41
N GLU A 233 4.30 -2.19 -47.46
CA GLU A 233 3.74 -2.04 -48.81
C GLU A 233 3.75 -3.40 -49.54
N ASN A 234 2.77 -3.65 -50.42
CA ASN A 234 2.62 -4.92 -51.14
C ASN A 234 3.88 -5.35 -51.94
N GLU A 235 4.66 -4.39 -52.44
CA GLU A 235 5.83 -4.64 -53.29
C GLU A 235 7.16 -4.38 -52.57
N ALA A 236 7.13 -3.84 -51.33
CA ALA A 236 8.30 -3.65 -50.51
C ALA A 236 8.58 -4.91 -49.69
N LEU A 237 9.86 -5.26 -49.52
CA LEU A 237 10.27 -6.37 -48.65
C LEU A 237 10.12 -6.03 -47.17
N GLU A 238 10.18 -4.74 -46.83
CA GLU A 238 10.23 -4.25 -45.45
C GLU A 238 9.28 -3.06 -45.23
N PRO A 239 8.86 -2.79 -43.97
CA PRO A 239 7.98 -1.67 -43.67
C PRO A 239 8.62 -0.30 -43.96
N VAL A 240 7.81 0.64 -44.46
CA VAL A 240 8.21 2.02 -44.74
C VAL A 240 7.30 3.02 -44.02
N THR A 241 7.82 4.21 -43.74
CA THR A 241 7.03 5.27 -43.09
C THR A 241 5.86 5.72 -43.97
N HIS A 242 4.69 5.79 -43.37
CA HIS A 242 3.48 6.40 -43.90
C HIS A 242 3.04 7.58 -43.04
N TRP A 243 2.47 8.58 -43.69
CA TRP A 243 1.81 9.71 -43.04
C TRP A 243 0.32 9.42 -42.89
N ALA A 244 -0.19 9.65 -41.68
CA ALA A 244 -1.60 9.56 -41.34
C ALA A 244 -2.05 10.81 -40.60
N LEU A 245 -3.37 11.05 -40.56
CA LEU A 245 -3.92 12.13 -39.76
C LEU A 245 -3.96 11.72 -38.28
N ALA A 246 -3.53 12.62 -37.40
CA ALA A 246 -3.63 12.43 -35.96
C ALA A 246 -5.09 12.24 -35.50
N GLU A 247 -6.05 12.87 -36.20
CA GLU A 247 -7.50 12.75 -35.90
C GLU A 247 -8.06 11.34 -36.13
N TRP A 248 -7.36 10.47 -36.88
CA TRP A 248 -7.77 9.06 -37.08
C TRP A 248 -7.36 8.15 -35.92
N VAL A 249 -6.33 8.53 -35.14
CA VAL A 249 -5.75 7.69 -34.09
C VAL A 249 -6.77 7.25 -33.03
N PRO A 250 -7.64 8.12 -32.48
CA PRO A 250 -8.62 7.70 -31.48
C PRO A 250 -9.54 6.59 -31.99
N GLN A 251 -10.02 6.71 -33.23
CA GLN A 251 -10.90 5.70 -33.85
C GLN A 251 -10.19 4.35 -34.00
N TRP A 252 -8.91 4.36 -34.40
CA TRP A 252 -8.13 3.13 -34.54
C TRP A 252 -7.91 2.44 -33.20
N VAL A 253 -7.51 3.20 -32.17
CA VAL A 253 -7.30 2.66 -30.82
C VAL A 253 -8.59 2.11 -30.23
N ASP A 254 -9.72 2.78 -30.46
CA ASP A 254 -11.03 2.31 -29.97
C ASP A 254 -11.50 1.03 -30.67
N ALA A 255 -11.11 0.79 -31.93
CA ALA A 255 -11.47 -0.44 -32.64
C ALA A 255 -10.89 -1.71 -31.99
N ILE A 256 -9.66 -1.63 -31.46
CA ILE A 256 -8.97 -2.77 -30.82
C ILE A 256 -9.21 -2.85 -29.31
N ARG A 257 -9.82 -1.83 -28.69
CA ARG A 257 -10.07 -1.77 -27.25
C ARG A 257 -10.88 -2.97 -26.72
N PRO A 258 -11.95 -3.46 -27.39
CA PRO A 258 -12.67 -4.65 -26.95
C PRO A 258 -11.80 -5.90 -26.91
N GLN A 259 -10.96 -6.10 -27.94
CA GLN A 259 -10.03 -7.23 -28.03
C GLN A 259 -8.97 -7.15 -26.93
N ALA A 260 -8.40 -5.96 -26.69
CA ALA A 260 -7.43 -5.73 -25.63
C ALA A 260 -8.03 -6.04 -24.25
N LYS A 261 -9.25 -5.58 -23.96
CA LYS A 261 -9.94 -5.87 -22.70
C LYS A 261 -10.20 -7.37 -22.50
N GLN A 262 -10.62 -8.07 -23.55
CA GLN A 262 -10.85 -9.51 -23.49
C GLN A 262 -9.55 -10.28 -23.21
N MET A 263 -8.45 -9.87 -23.83
CA MET A 263 -7.16 -10.55 -23.70
C MET A 263 -6.35 -10.11 -22.48
N ALA A 264 -6.66 -8.95 -21.88
CA ALA A 264 -5.88 -8.36 -20.79
C ALA A 264 -5.75 -9.30 -19.59
N GLY A 265 -6.83 -9.98 -19.19
CA GLY A 265 -6.81 -10.94 -18.08
C GLY A 265 -5.97 -12.19 -18.38
N VAL A 266 -6.06 -12.71 -19.61
CA VAL A 266 -5.27 -13.88 -20.05
C VAL A 266 -3.79 -13.53 -20.12
N LEU A 267 -3.47 -12.38 -20.71
CA LEU A 267 -2.10 -11.88 -20.78
C LEU A 267 -1.55 -11.57 -19.39
N ALA A 268 -2.33 -10.97 -18.50
CA ALA A 268 -1.92 -10.73 -17.12
C ALA A 268 -1.54 -12.04 -16.40
N GLN A 269 -2.28 -13.13 -16.62
CA GLN A 269 -1.93 -14.45 -16.07
C GLN A 269 -0.70 -15.07 -16.73
N LEU A 270 -0.58 -15.01 -18.06
CA LEU A 270 0.57 -15.55 -18.79
C LEU A 270 1.88 -14.82 -18.48
N MET A 271 1.76 -13.53 -18.13
CA MET A 271 2.88 -12.65 -17.80
C MET A 271 3.13 -12.55 -16.29
N ALA A 272 2.35 -13.28 -15.48
CA ALA A 272 2.46 -13.25 -14.03
C ALA A 272 3.68 -14.05 -13.56
N GLU A 273 4.77 -13.36 -13.30
CA GLU A 273 5.95 -13.91 -12.63
C GLU A 273 5.91 -13.54 -11.15
N PRO A 274 6.14 -14.48 -10.19
CA PRO A 274 6.20 -14.14 -8.77
C PRO A 274 7.19 -13.01 -8.48
N LEU A 275 6.84 -12.11 -7.55
CA LEU A 275 7.73 -11.02 -7.17
C LEU A 275 9.01 -11.57 -6.54
N VAL A 276 10.15 -11.22 -7.11
CA VAL A 276 11.48 -11.44 -6.54
C VAL A 276 12.02 -10.08 -6.11
N LEU A 277 12.27 -9.92 -4.81
CA LEU A 277 12.78 -8.67 -4.26
C LEU A 277 14.31 -8.66 -4.34
N SER A 278 14.87 -7.62 -4.96
CA SER A 278 16.29 -7.35 -4.88
C SER A 278 16.67 -6.75 -3.52
N VAL A 279 17.98 -6.71 -3.21
CA VAL A 279 18.48 -6.03 -2.00
C VAL A 279 18.15 -4.54 -2.03
N GLU A 280 18.21 -3.92 -3.20
CA GLU A 280 17.91 -2.50 -3.40
C GLU A 280 16.42 -2.20 -3.20
N ASP A 281 15.53 -3.10 -3.62
CA ASP A 281 14.10 -2.99 -3.39
C ASP A 281 13.77 -3.00 -1.90
N VAL A 282 14.35 -3.95 -1.15
CA VAL A 282 14.14 -4.06 0.30
C VAL A 282 14.68 -2.83 1.00
N GLU A 283 15.88 -2.37 0.65
CA GLU A 283 16.46 -1.14 1.22
C GLU A 283 15.58 0.08 0.92
N GLY A 284 15.10 0.23 -0.31
CA GLY A 284 14.20 1.32 -0.70
C GLY A 284 12.89 1.32 0.10
N MET A 285 12.27 0.15 0.29
CA MET A 285 11.07 0.00 1.11
C MET A 285 11.35 0.30 2.58
N VAL A 286 12.44 -0.21 3.16
CA VAL A 286 12.83 0.07 4.55
C VAL A 286 13.07 1.56 4.77
N GLN A 287 13.79 2.23 3.86
CA GLN A 287 13.99 3.67 3.95
C GLN A 287 12.67 4.45 3.88
N HIS A 288 11.72 4.03 3.03
CA HIS A 288 10.39 4.65 2.99
C HIS A 288 9.65 4.52 4.33
N VAL A 289 9.70 3.34 4.97
CA VAL A 289 9.12 3.14 6.31
C VAL A 289 9.82 4.00 7.36
N LEU A 290 11.15 4.07 7.34
CA LEU A 290 11.93 4.86 8.30
C LEU A 290 11.67 6.37 8.18
N GLN A 291 11.46 6.87 6.98
CA GLN A 291 11.19 8.29 6.69
C GLN A 291 9.71 8.66 6.90
N SER A 292 8.81 7.68 6.92
CA SER A 292 7.38 7.94 7.11
C SER A 292 7.09 8.29 8.58
N PRO A 293 6.38 9.41 8.85
CA PRO A 293 5.95 9.77 10.21
C PRO A 293 4.78 8.91 10.70
N LYS A 294 4.17 8.10 9.81
CA LYS A 294 3.00 7.26 10.09
C LYS A 294 3.30 5.81 9.77
N VAL A 295 2.45 4.93 10.27
CA VAL A 295 2.45 3.51 9.90
C VAL A 295 2.24 3.36 8.40
N VAL A 296 3.07 2.55 7.77
CA VAL A 296 3.04 2.23 6.34
C VAL A 296 2.51 0.81 6.18
N THR A 297 1.68 0.58 5.17
CA THR A 297 1.18 -0.77 4.86
C THR A 297 1.95 -1.42 3.71
N ALA A 298 2.04 -2.75 3.73
CA ALA A 298 2.60 -3.51 2.62
C ALA A 298 1.82 -3.28 1.32
N ASP A 299 0.51 -3.01 1.39
CA ASP A 299 -0.31 -2.65 0.22
C ASP A 299 0.15 -1.31 -0.41
N GLU A 300 0.49 -0.32 0.43
CA GLU A 300 1.05 0.95 -0.03
C GLU A 300 2.41 0.73 -0.71
N LEU A 301 3.27 -0.08 -0.09
CA LEU A 301 4.59 -0.41 -0.64
C LEU A 301 4.47 -1.18 -1.96
N ALA A 302 3.59 -2.19 -2.03
CA ALA A 302 3.32 -2.97 -3.23
C ALA A 302 2.89 -2.08 -4.39
N ARG A 303 1.96 -1.15 -4.12
CA ARG A 303 1.49 -0.18 -5.12
C ARG A 303 2.57 0.81 -5.53
N ARG A 304 3.34 1.34 -4.59
CA ARG A 304 4.35 2.39 -4.86
C ARG A 304 5.58 1.86 -5.59
N PHE A 305 6.10 0.73 -5.13
CA PHE A 305 7.35 0.17 -5.65
C PHE A 305 7.13 -0.73 -6.85
N PHE A 306 5.98 -1.40 -6.97
CA PHE A 306 5.75 -2.43 -8.00
C PHE A 306 4.45 -2.25 -8.80
N ASP A 307 3.70 -1.15 -8.61
CA ASP A 307 2.40 -0.90 -9.24
C ASP A 307 1.38 -2.03 -9.02
N LEU A 308 1.53 -2.77 -7.92
CA LEU A 308 0.67 -3.91 -7.60
C LEU A 308 -0.68 -3.47 -7.06
N THR A 309 -1.72 -4.15 -7.53
CA THR A 309 -3.11 -3.94 -7.13
C THR A 309 -3.78 -5.26 -6.77
N PRO A 310 -4.82 -5.26 -5.91
CA PRO A 310 -5.54 -6.49 -5.55
C PRO A 310 -6.16 -7.26 -6.73
N GLY A 311 -6.26 -6.65 -7.92
CA GLY A 311 -6.72 -7.32 -9.13
C GLY A 311 -5.66 -8.17 -9.83
N ASP A 312 -4.38 -8.04 -9.44
CA ASP A 312 -3.28 -8.77 -10.07
C ASP A 312 -3.25 -10.24 -9.61
N PRO A 313 -3.05 -11.21 -10.53
CA PRO A 313 -3.12 -12.64 -10.20
C PRO A 313 -2.18 -13.09 -9.07
N THR A 314 -1.03 -12.45 -8.93
CA THR A 314 0.00 -12.79 -7.94
C THR A 314 -0.05 -11.93 -6.68
N TYR A 315 -0.98 -10.97 -6.60
CA TYR A 315 -0.99 -9.94 -5.55
C TYR A 315 -0.85 -10.51 -4.14
N ALA A 316 -1.64 -11.53 -3.81
CA ALA A 316 -1.64 -12.13 -2.47
C ALA A 316 -0.26 -12.74 -2.12
N ASN A 317 0.38 -13.42 -3.07
CA ASN A 317 1.70 -14.01 -2.85
C ASN A 317 2.79 -12.92 -2.77
N ASP A 318 2.73 -11.93 -3.65
CA ASP A 318 3.70 -10.84 -3.69
C ASP A 318 3.65 -9.98 -2.41
N LEU A 319 2.43 -9.71 -1.92
CA LEU A 319 2.21 -9.00 -0.67
C LEU A 319 2.82 -9.77 0.50
N GLN A 320 2.66 -11.10 0.53
CA GLN A 320 3.32 -11.94 1.53
C GLN A 320 4.85 -11.89 1.42
N THR A 321 5.41 -11.90 0.21
CA THR A 321 6.85 -11.74 0.00
C THR A 321 7.36 -10.42 0.60
N ILE A 322 6.67 -9.30 0.33
CA ILE A 322 7.01 -7.99 0.91
C ILE A 322 6.95 -8.03 2.44
N ILE A 323 5.87 -8.59 3.01
CA ILE A 323 5.72 -8.70 4.46
C ILE A 323 6.86 -9.51 5.08
N GLN A 324 7.17 -10.69 4.53
CA GLN A 324 8.21 -11.57 5.09
C GLN A 324 9.60 -10.95 4.99
N SER A 325 9.92 -10.27 3.89
CA SER A 325 11.20 -9.57 3.74
C SER A 325 11.35 -8.43 4.73
N LEU A 326 10.31 -7.60 4.92
CA LEU A 326 10.36 -6.50 5.90
C LEU A 326 10.38 -7.00 7.35
N LYS A 327 9.71 -8.11 7.65
CA LYS A 327 9.75 -8.72 8.99
C LYS A 327 11.15 -9.17 9.42
N GLN A 328 12.04 -9.43 8.47
CA GLN A 328 13.41 -9.84 8.75
C GLN A 328 14.35 -8.66 9.03
N ASP A 329 13.94 -7.42 8.76
CA ASP A 329 14.76 -6.24 8.98
C ASP A 329 14.48 -5.61 10.35
N GLU A 330 15.48 -5.63 11.23
CA GLU A 330 15.36 -5.13 12.62
C GLU A 330 15.17 -3.62 12.73
N ARG A 331 15.43 -2.85 11.66
CA ARG A 331 15.28 -1.38 11.66
C ARG A 331 13.81 -0.96 11.66
N VAL A 332 12.92 -1.80 11.16
CA VAL A 332 11.48 -1.54 11.11
C VAL A 332 10.75 -2.45 12.09
N LEU A 333 9.65 -1.95 12.67
CA LEU A 333 8.80 -2.75 13.54
C LEU A 333 7.55 -3.21 12.79
N TRP A 334 7.34 -4.52 12.75
CA TRP A 334 6.09 -5.12 12.27
C TRP A 334 5.01 -5.03 13.36
N LEU A 335 3.91 -4.36 13.05
CA LEU A 335 2.77 -4.14 13.96
C LEU A 335 1.61 -5.11 13.71
N GLY A 336 1.83 -6.13 12.88
CA GLY A 336 0.84 -7.13 12.51
C GLY A 336 0.14 -6.83 11.18
N GLY A 337 -0.31 -7.89 10.53
CA GLY A 337 -0.94 -7.82 9.20
C GLY A 337 0.05 -7.24 8.20
N THR A 338 -0.36 -6.18 7.50
CA THR A 338 0.46 -5.46 6.52
C THR A 338 1.20 -4.26 7.10
N ARG A 339 1.17 -4.00 8.42
CA ARG A 339 1.59 -2.73 9.02
C ARG A 339 3.05 -2.73 9.49
N PHE A 340 3.78 -1.69 9.11
CA PHE A 340 5.18 -1.45 9.49
C PHE A 340 5.39 -0.01 9.93
N VAL A 341 6.28 0.21 10.89
CA VAL A 341 6.60 1.55 11.38
C VAL A 341 8.08 1.70 11.70
N ASN A 342 8.58 2.93 11.65
CA ASN A 342 9.83 3.29 12.31
C ASN A 342 9.63 3.18 13.84
N PRO A 343 10.38 2.31 14.55
CA PRO A 343 10.25 2.19 16.01
C PRO A 343 10.44 3.51 16.75
N GLN A 344 11.24 4.45 16.21
CA GLN A 344 11.50 5.76 16.82
C GLN A 344 10.28 6.69 16.81
N ASN A 345 9.30 6.43 15.95
CA ASN A 345 8.07 7.23 15.87
C ASN A 345 7.01 6.79 16.87
N LEU A 346 7.22 5.65 17.56
CA LEU A 346 6.31 5.17 18.59
C LEU A 346 6.62 5.81 19.94
N PRO A 347 5.61 6.35 20.65
CA PRO A 347 5.80 6.85 22.00
C PRO A 347 6.31 5.77 22.97
N PRO A 348 7.32 6.07 23.81
CA PRO A 348 7.89 5.09 24.75
C PRO A 348 6.88 4.50 25.75
N TYR A 349 5.81 5.24 26.08
CA TYR A 349 4.78 4.79 27.03
C TYR A 349 4.02 3.55 26.55
N LEU A 350 4.06 3.22 25.24
CA LEU A 350 3.40 2.03 24.69
C LEU A 350 4.07 0.72 25.10
N PHE A 351 5.29 0.80 25.64
CA PHE A 351 6.14 -0.34 26.01
C PHE A 351 6.36 -0.45 27.52
N GLN A 352 5.59 0.27 28.33
CA GLN A 352 5.74 0.29 29.78
C GLN A 352 4.37 0.31 30.44
N VAL A 353 4.16 -0.50 31.49
CA VAL A 353 3.01 -0.31 32.38
C VAL A 353 3.11 1.10 33.01
N PRO A 354 2.10 1.98 32.85
CA PRO A 354 2.09 3.28 33.50
C PRO A 354 2.27 3.17 35.01
N GLU A 355 3.06 4.06 35.62
CA GLU A 355 3.31 4.05 37.08
C GLU A 355 2.02 4.14 37.89
N SER A 356 1.02 4.86 37.39
CA SER A 356 -0.31 4.91 38.01
C SER A 356 -0.97 3.52 38.12
N LEU A 357 -0.61 2.56 37.28
CA LEU A 357 -1.06 1.17 37.33
C LEU A 357 -0.15 0.26 38.18
N SER A 358 0.83 0.80 38.90
CA SER A 358 1.68 0.01 39.82
C SER A 358 1.05 -0.08 41.21
N PHE A 359 1.23 -1.22 41.87
CA PHE A 359 0.77 -1.43 43.25
C PHE A 359 1.82 -0.89 44.23
N PRO A 360 1.54 0.17 45.00
CA PRO A 360 2.49 0.69 45.98
C PRO A 360 2.77 -0.33 47.09
N GLU A 361 4.05 -0.44 47.46
CA GLU A 361 4.48 -1.25 48.59
C GLU A 361 4.34 -0.44 49.89
N VAL A 362 3.32 -0.78 50.68
CA VAL A 362 3.09 -0.21 52.01
C VAL A 362 3.05 -1.33 53.04
N GLN A 363 3.59 -1.06 54.23
CA GLN A 363 3.58 -1.99 55.35
C GLN A 363 3.11 -1.26 56.60
N PHE A 364 2.12 -1.86 57.26
CA PHE A 364 1.56 -1.38 58.50
C PHE A 364 1.56 -2.53 59.51
N TYR A 365 1.70 -2.18 60.79
CA TYR A 365 1.78 -3.14 61.88
C TYR A 365 0.82 -2.73 63.00
N THR A 366 0.28 -3.70 63.72
CA THR A 366 -0.44 -3.47 64.97
C THR A 366 0.53 -3.03 66.07
N GLU A 367 0.00 -2.54 67.20
CA GLU A 367 0.81 -2.26 68.40
C GLU A 367 1.56 -3.52 68.91
N GLU A 368 1.02 -4.70 68.65
CA GLU A 368 1.63 -6.00 68.97
C GLU A 368 2.67 -6.45 67.93
N GLY A 369 2.93 -5.65 66.89
CA GLY A 369 3.89 -5.93 65.83
C GLY A 369 3.41 -6.91 64.76
N GLU A 370 2.11 -7.24 64.72
CA GLU A 370 1.54 -8.10 63.68
C GLU A 370 1.33 -7.30 62.38
N PRO A 371 1.72 -7.83 61.20
CA PRO A 371 1.49 -7.13 59.94
C PRO A 371 -0.01 -7.02 59.65
N LEU A 372 -0.46 -5.83 59.26
CA LEU A 372 -1.81 -5.56 58.78
C LEU A 372 -1.95 -5.77 57.26
N GLU A 373 -0.81 -5.85 56.57
CA GLU A 373 -0.68 -5.96 55.13
C GLU A 373 -0.24 -7.38 54.76
N PHE A 374 -1.21 -8.30 54.61
CA PHE A 374 -0.94 -9.71 54.35
C PHE A 374 -1.94 -10.32 53.35
N ASP A 375 -1.53 -11.42 52.72
CA ASP A 375 -2.37 -12.18 51.79
C ASP A 375 -2.70 -13.56 52.39
N LEU A 376 -3.94 -14.00 52.23
CA LEU A 376 -4.39 -15.33 52.61
C LEU A 376 -4.25 -16.32 51.44
N GLU A 377 -4.01 -17.58 51.80
CA GLU A 377 -4.24 -18.74 50.94
C GLU A 377 -5.73 -18.89 50.60
N ASP A 378 -6.05 -19.65 49.55
CA ASP A 378 -7.42 -19.80 49.05
C ASP A 378 -8.34 -20.46 50.08
N GLU A 379 -7.82 -21.32 50.95
CA GLU A 379 -8.49 -21.96 52.09
C GLU A 379 -8.85 -20.96 53.20
N GLY A 380 -8.11 -19.84 53.28
CA GLY A 380 -8.35 -18.77 54.24
C GLY A 380 -9.47 -17.82 53.83
N LEU A 381 -9.82 -17.76 52.54
CA LEU A 381 -10.84 -16.83 52.04
C LEU A 381 -12.26 -17.25 52.44
N SER A 382 -13.07 -16.26 52.83
CA SER A 382 -14.44 -16.46 53.31
C SER A 382 -15.48 -16.31 52.19
N GLY A 383 -16.56 -17.09 52.25
CA GLY A 383 -17.70 -16.95 51.33
C GLY A 383 -17.34 -17.24 49.87
N THR A 384 -17.78 -16.37 48.97
CA THR A 384 -17.53 -16.46 47.51
C THR A 384 -16.20 -15.85 47.08
N LEU A 385 -15.41 -15.29 48.00
CA LEU A 385 -14.19 -14.55 47.62
C LEU A 385 -13.20 -15.35 46.79
N ARG A 386 -13.16 -16.68 46.94
CA ARG A 386 -12.31 -17.55 46.10
C ARG A 386 -12.70 -17.48 44.62
N SER A 387 -14.00 -17.44 44.31
CA SER A 387 -14.46 -17.24 42.93
C SER A 387 -14.38 -15.77 42.52
N ASP A 388 -14.69 -14.85 43.43
CA ASP A 388 -14.80 -13.43 43.11
C ASP A 388 -13.45 -12.82 42.70
N ILE A 389 -12.32 -13.27 43.29
CA ILE A 389 -10.98 -12.82 42.87
C ILE A 389 -10.53 -13.37 41.51
N GLN A 390 -11.21 -14.40 41.00
CA GLN A 390 -10.96 -14.98 39.68
C GLN A 390 -11.81 -14.33 38.58
N ASP A 391 -12.84 -13.55 38.94
CA ASP A 391 -13.62 -12.78 37.98
C ASP A 391 -12.67 -11.88 37.14
N PRO A 392 -12.69 -11.96 35.80
CA PRO A 392 -11.86 -11.12 34.95
C PRO A 392 -11.98 -9.62 35.24
N VAL A 393 -13.16 -9.16 35.69
CA VAL A 393 -13.40 -7.77 36.08
C VAL A 393 -12.72 -7.44 37.42
N ALA A 394 -12.48 -8.41 38.29
CA ALA A 394 -11.69 -8.20 39.52
C ALA A 394 -10.18 -8.05 39.23
N GLN A 395 -9.70 -8.66 38.15
CA GLN A 395 -8.29 -8.67 37.78
C GLN A 395 -7.85 -7.38 37.07
N ASP A 396 -6.56 -7.07 37.12
CA ASP A 396 -5.96 -5.87 36.52
C ASP A 396 -4.47 -6.14 36.25
N VAL A 397 -3.82 -5.31 35.42
CA VAL A 397 -2.40 -5.46 35.08
C VAL A 397 -1.54 -5.50 36.35
N GLY A 398 -0.68 -6.52 36.43
CA GLY A 398 0.18 -6.80 37.59
C GLY A 398 -0.48 -7.56 38.75
N ASP A 399 -1.76 -7.93 38.64
CA ASP A 399 -2.52 -8.70 39.64
C ASP A 399 -3.44 -9.76 38.99
N GLU A 400 -3.06 -10.23 37.80
CA GLU A 400 -3.76 -11.28 37.05
C GLU A 400 -3.29 -12.68 37.50
N GLU A 401 -4.20 -13.66 37.54
CA GLU A 401 -3.87 -15.07 37.79
C GLU A 401 -4.20 -15.91 36.53
N GLY A 402 -3.15 -16.26 35.77
CA GLY A 402 -3.27 -17.06 34.55
C GLY A 402 -3.86 -16.29 33.37
N GLU A 403 -3.89 -16.95 32.19
CA GLU A 403 -4.57 -16.40 31.03
C GLU A 403 -6.06 -16.69 31.12
N PHE A 404 -6.90 -15.67 30.91
CA PHE A 404 -8.32 -15.85 30.74
C PHE A 404 -8.56 -16.58 29.41
N THR A 405 -9.18 -17.76 29.43
CA THR A 405 -9.41 -18.57 28.23
C THR A 405 -10.88 -18.96 28.11
N ILE A 406 -11.45 -18.78 26.93
CA ILE A 406 -12.78 -19.28 26.55
C ILE A 406 -12.60 -20.10 25.27
N PHE A 407 -13.16 -21.31 25.24
CA PHE A 407 -13.14 -22.16 24.04
C PHE A 407 -14.57 -22.54 23.60
N PRO A 408 -14.94 -22.31 22.33
CA PRO A 408 -14.16 -21.62 21.28
C PRO A 408 -13.98 -20.13 21.60
N VAL A 409 -12.96 -19.50 20.99
CA VAL A 409 -12.74 -18.06 21.13
C VAL A 409 -13.98 -17.32 20.61
N PRO A 410 -14.62 -16.46 21.42
CA PRO A 410 -15.85 -15.81 21.03
C PRO A 410 -15.64 -14.78 19.91
N GLU A 411 -16.69 -14.53 19.14
CA GLU A 411 -16.71 -13.46 18.12
C GLU A 411 -16.75 -12.06 18.75
N SER A 412 -17.41 -11.94 19.91
CA SER A 412 -17.57 -10.69 20.65
C SER A 412 -17.24 -10.89 22.13
N VAL A 413 -16.65 -9.87 22.75
CA VAL A 413 -16.30 -9.85 24.18
C VAL A 413 -16.81 -8.56 24.80
N GLN A 414 -17.51 -8.66 25.93
CA GLN A 414 -17.88 -7.51 26.74
C GLN A 414 -16.73 -7.12 27.66
N CYS A 415 -16.45 -5.83 27.71
CA CYS A 415 -15.31 -5.23 28.37
C CYS A 415 -15.81 -4.14 29.34
N VAL A 416 -15.31 -4.15 30.58
CA VAL A 416 -15.70 -3.20 31.61
C VAL A 416 -14.53 -2.27 31.95
N VAL A 417 -14.71 -0.97 31.71
CA VAL A 417 -13.68 0.05 31.93
C VAL A 417 -13.74 0.54 33.37
N LYS A 418 -12.61 0.43 34.06
CA LYS A 418 -12.40 0.95 35.43
C LYS A 418 -11.89 2.39 35.38
N ALA A 419 -12.13 3.15 36.45
CA ALA A 419 -11.79 4.57 36.55
C ALA A 419 -10.38 4.93 36.06
N ARG A 420 -9.36 4.27 36.59
CA ARG A 420 -7.96 4.59 36.27
C ARG A 420 -7.60 4.33 34.80
N HIS A 421 -8.16 3.27 34.22
CA HIS A 421 -7.98 2.93 32.81
C HIS A 421 -8.64 3.95 31.89
N LYS A 422 -9.83 4.43 32.28
CA LYS A 422 -10.56 5.51 31.62
C LYS A 422 -9.74 6.82 31.61
N GLU A 423 -9.11 7.18 32.72
CA GLU A 423 -8.31 8.41 32.84
C GLU A 423 -7.06 8.44 31.95
N ILE A 424 -6.38 7.29 31.82
CA ILE A 424 -5.09 7.22 31.10
C ILE A 424 -5.22 6.58 29.71
N GLY A 425 -6.44 6.25 29.28
CA GLY A 425 -6.72 5.72 27.95
C GLY A 425 -6.14 4.33 27.69
N THR A 426 -6.23 3.43 28.68
CA THR A 426 -5.76 2.04 28.58
C THR A 426 -6.85 1.02 28.89
N PHE A 427 -6.64 -0.26 28.56
CA PHE A 427 -7.52 -1.36 28.96
C PHE A 427 -6.74 -2.65 29.24
N PRO A 428 -7.03 -3.40 30.33
CA PRO A 428 -6.27 -4.59 30.71
C PRO A 428 -6.71 -5.83 29.92
N LEU A 429 -5.74 -6.65 29.49
CA LEU A 429 -6.03 -7.87 28.72
C LEU A 429 -6.60 -9.02 29.56
N CYS A 430 -6.61 -8.94 30.90
CA CYS A 430 -7.24 -9.95 31.76
C CYS A 430 -8.73 -10.21 31.45
N GLN A 431 -9.44 -9.20 30.91
CA GLN A 431 -10.87 -9.31 30.56
C GLN A 431 -11.09 -9.92 29.17
N ILE A 432 -10.05 -10.08 28.37
CA ILE A 432 -10.15 -10.54 26.98
C ILE A 432 -9.57 -11.94 26.87
N PRO A 433 -10.34 -12.92 26.34
CA PRO A 433 -9.87 -14.29 26.27
C PRO A 433 -8.65 -14.41 25.34
N ALA A 434 -7.70 -15.26 25.73
CA ALA A 434 -6.52 -15.56 24.93
C ALA A 434 -6.94 -16.06 23.52
N GLY A 435 -6.21 -15.61 22.50
CA GLY A 435 -6.52 -15.90 21.09
C GLY A 435 -7.57 -14.97 20.46
N PHE A 436 -8.19 -14.05 21.21
CA PHE A 436 -9.05 -13.02 20.62
C PHE A 436 -8.25 -12.05 19.73
N PHE A 437 -7.09 -11.61 20.22
CA PHE A 437 -6.04 -11.00 19.40
C PHE A 437 -5.05 -12.07 18.95
N LEU A 438 -4.37 -11.84 17.81
CA LEU A 438 -3.34 -12.76 17.34
C LEU A 438 -2.16 -12.80 18.31
N SER A 439 -1.50 -13.95 18.44
CA SER A 439 -0.37 -14.14 19.35
C SER A 439 0.93 -13.49 18.87
N GLU A 440 1.05 -13.23 17.57
CA GLU A 440 2.19 -12.57 16.94
C GLU A 440 1.76 -11.48 15.93
N PRO A 441 2.44 -10.32 15.93
CA PRO A 441 3.49 -9.92 16.86
C PRO A 441 2.95 -9.67 18.28
N LYS A 442 3.84 -9.65 19.29
CA LYS A 442 3.42 -9.36 20.68
C LYS A 442 2.93 -7.93 20.88
N PHE A 443 3.43 -7.00 20.06
CA PHE A 443 2.99 -5.62 20.01
C PHE A 443 2.30 -5.37 18.67
N GLN A 444 1.01 -5.07 18.70
CA GLN A 444 0.16 -4.96 17.51
C GLN A 444 -0.50 -3.59 17.46
N GLN A 445 -0.67 -3.06 16.26
CA GLN A 445 -1.60 -1.96 16.01
C GLN A 445 -2.90 -2.55 15.45
N VAL A 446 -4.01 -2.17 16.06
CA VAL A 446 -5.35 -2.56 15.64
C VAL A 446 -6.17 -1.32 15.29
N THR A 447 -7.22 -1.51 14.50
CA THR A 447 -8.19 -0.46 14.20
C THR A 447 -9.50 -0.77 14.88
N PHE A 448 -10.01 0.15 15.69
CA PHE A 448 -11.36 0.09 16.23
C PHE A 448 -12.29 0.92 15.36
N ILE A 449 -13.42 0.33 14.97
CA ILE A 449 -14.49 0.99 14.22
C ILE A 449 -15.68 1.13 15.15
N ASP A 450 -16.05 2.35 15.49
CA ASP A 450 -17.24 2.60 16.30
C ASP A 450 -18.49 2.28 15.49
N GLU A 451 -19.31 1.34 15.97
CA GLU A 451 -20.49 0.86 15.21
C GLU A 451 -21.58 1.92 15.07
N ALA A 452 -21.66 2.89 16.00
CA ALA A 452 -22.70 3.91 15.97
C ALA A 452 -22.35 5.06 15.02
N THR A 453 -21.07 5.44 14.95
CA THR A 453 -20.62 6.59 14.16
C THR A 453 -19.92 6.20 12.85
N GLY A 454 -19.37 4.98 12.76
CA GLY A 454 -18.49 4.54 11.68
C GLY A 454 -17.06 5.12 11.78
N GLU A 455 -16.75 5.88 12.83
CA GLU A 455 -15.43 6.48 13.03
C GLU A 455 -14.35 5.40 13.25
N ARG A 456 -13.14 5.64 12.72
CA ARG A 456 -12.02 4.71 12.78
C ARG A 456 -10.91 5.25 13.70
N TYR A 457 -10.68 4.54 14.79
CA TYR A 457 -9.57 4.78 15.71
C TYR A 457 -8.42 3.85 15.31
N THR A 458 -7.37 4.42 14.70
CA THR A 458 -6.25 3.66 14.11
C THR A 458 -5.02 3.60 15.01
N ASP A 459 -4.92 4.48 16.00
CA ASP A 459 -3.82 4.53 16.97
C ASP A 459 -4.12 3.71 18.24
N VAL A 460 -4.69 2.52 18.06
CA VAL A 460 -4.95 1.57 19.16
C VAL A 460 -3.87 0.49 19.13
N TYR A 461 -3.17 0.32 20.24
CA TYR A 461 -2.03 -0.59 20.34
C TYR A 461 -2.28 -1.66 21.39
N VAL A 462 -2.15 -2.92 21.00
CA VAL A 462 -2.28 -4.08 21.89
C VAL A 462 -0.87 -4.59 22.20
N ASN A 463 -0.47 -4.48 23.47
CA ASN A 463 0.80 -4.99 23.95
C ASN A 463 0.57 -6.23 24.82
N GLN A 464 0.84 -7.40 24.27
CA GLN A 464 0.70 -8.67 24.99
C GLN A 464 1.76 -8.88 26.07
N ASN A 465 2.93 -8.25 25.96
CA ASN A 465 3.97 -8.36 26.98
C ASN A 465 3.56 -7.59 28.25
N GLU A 466 3.06 -6.37 28.06
CA GLU A 466 2.57 -5.52 29.17
C GLU A 466 1.12 -5.82 29.58
N ARG A 467 0.45 -6.75 28.88
CA ARG A 467 -0.96 -7.13 29.12
C ARG A 467 -1.95 -5.95 29.04
N LEU A 468 -1.68 -4.98 28.16
CA LEU A 468 -2.43 -3.74 28.05
C LEU A 468 -2.77 -3.35 26.60
N ILE A 469 -3.92 -2.70 26.45
CA ILE A 469 -4.30 -1.93 25.26
C ILE A 469 -4.08 -0.44 25.56
N TYR A 470 -3.52 0.30 24.61
CA TYR A 470 -3.24 1.74 24.68
C TYR A 470 -3.95 2.51 23.57
N GLY A 471 -4.02 3.84 23.72
CA GLY A 471 -4.55 4.73 22.68
C GLY A 471 -6.07 4.91 22.72
N LEU A 472 -6.70 4.65 23.86
CA LEU A 472 -8.16 4.69 24.01
C LEU A 472 -8.68 6.02 24.56
N LEU A 473 -7.80 6.99 24.84
CA LEU A 473 -8.16 8.23 25.53
C LEU A 473 -9.25 9.03 24.79
N ASP A 474 -9.04 9.27 23.49
CA ASP A 474 -9.97 10.05 22.66
C ASP A 474 -11.32 9.33 22.52
N TRP A 475 -11.29 8.02 22.28
CA TRP A 475 -12.51 7.23 22.19
C TRP A 475 -13.26 7.21 23.52
N TYR A 476 -12.55 7.07 24.63
CA TYR A 476 -13.14 7.14 25.95
C TYR A 476 -13.75 8.51 26.23
N ALA A 477 -13.10 9.62 25.85
CA ALA A 477 -13.58 10.98 26.09
C ALA A 477 -15.00 11.25 25.56
N THR A 478 -15.52 10.42 24.66
CA THR A 478 -16.92 10.44 24.18
C THR A 478 -17.96 10.05 25.26
N ARG A 479 -17.53 9.58 26.43
CA ARG A 479 -18.40 9.11 27.52
C ARG A 479 -18.11 9.84 28.84
N ASP A 480 -19.21 10.25 29.50
CA ASP A 480 -19.18 11.04 30.74
C ASP A 480 -18.90 10.24 32.01
N ALA A 481 -19.32 8.96 32.07
CA ALA A 481 -19.16 8.17 33.27
C ALA A 481 -17.67 7.88 33.56
N VAL A 482 -17.29 8.01 34.83
CA VAL A 482 -15.90 7.84 35.26
C VAL A 482 -15.50 6.38 35.40
N SER A 483 -16.42 5.49 35.78
CA SER A 483 -16.14 4.06 35.98
C SER A 483 -17.37 3.21 35.66
N GLY A 484 -17.12 1.94 35.30
CA GLY A 484 -18.15 0.94 34.99
C GLY A 484 -18.73 1.10 33.59
N LEU A 485 -18.05 1.81 32.69
CA LEU A 485 -18.43 1.86 31.28
C LEU A 485 -18.30 0.45 30.68
N VAL A 486 -19.32 0.01 29.95
CA VAL A 486 -19.33 -1.28 29.27
C VAL A 486 -19.28 -1.06 27.77
N PHE A 487 -18.38 -1.76 27.10
CA PHE A 487 -18.36 -1.82 25.65
C PHE A 487 -18.21 -3.25 25.16
N THR A 488 -18.71 -3.51 23.96
CA THR A 488 -18.53 -4.78 23.26
C THR A 488 -17.46 -4.61 22.17
N LEU A 489 -16.50 -5.52 22.14
CA LEU A 489 -15.49 -5.64 21.10
C LEU A 489 -15.82 -6.84 20.21
N THR A 490 -15.95 -6.65 18.90
CA THR A 490 -16.37 -7.68 17.94
C THR A 490 -15.33 -7.85 16.83
N ARG A 491 -14.97 -9.10 16.55
CA ARG A 491 -14.00 -9.45 15.48
C ARG A 491 -14.60 -9.19 14.09
N THR A 492 -13.73 -8.93 13.13
CA THR A 492 -14.09 -8.85 11.71
C THR A 492 -13.32 -9.90 10.91
N GLU A 493 -13.53 -9.94 9.59
CA GLU A 493 -12.74 -10.79 8.68
C GLU A 493 -11.25 -10.41 8.67
N ASP A 494 -10.93 -9.13 8.91
CA ASP A 494 -9.54 -8.69 9.13
C ASP A 494 -9.20 -8.86 10.62
N PRO A 495 -8.20 -9.69 10.98
CA PRO A 495 -7.83 -9.95 12.37
C PRO A 495 -7.25 -8.74 13.12
N PHE A 496 -6.95 -7.64 12.43
CA PHE A 496 -6.47 -6.39 13.02
C PHE A 496 -7.53 -5.28 13.04
N VAL A 497 -8.76 -5.58 12.61
CA VAL A 497 -9.87 -4.63 12.61
C VAL A 497 -10.99 -5.18 13.47
N PHE A 498 -11.45 -4.35 14.39
CA PHE A 498 -12.49 -4.70 15.34
C PHE A 498 -13.59 -3.65 15.32
N LYS A 499 -14.82 -4.11 15.51
CA LYS A 499 -15.96 -3.22 15.75
C LYS A 499 -16.10 -3.01 17.25
N VAL A 500 -16.35 -1.77 17.66
CA VAL A 500 -16.58 -1.41 19.06
C VAL A 500 -17.93 -0.73 19.22
N ARG A 501 -18.61 -1.04 20.31
CA ARG A 501 -19.91 -0.45 20.63
C ARG A 501 -20.03 -0.24 22.13
N TRP A 502 -20.35 0.99 22.53
CA TRP A 502 -20.75 1.28 23.90
C TRP A 502 -22.11 0.68 24.21
N GLU A 503 -22.26 0.08 25.38
CA GLU A 503 -23.55 -0.35 25.90
C GLU A 503 -24.20 0.80 26.71
N ASP A 504 -25.53 0.87 26.71
CA ASP A 504 -26.27 1.94 27.41
C ASP A 504 -26.27 1.76 28.94
N THR A 505 -25.87 0.59 29.43
CA THR A 505 -25.85 0.24 30.84
C THR A 505 -24.43 0.23 31.39
N LEU A 506 -24.25 0.76 32.59
CA LEU A 506 -23.01 0.66 33.35
C LEU A 506 -23.01 -0.62 34.21
N ASP A 507 -21.84 -1.24 34.36
CA ASP A 507 -21.65 -2.35 35.29
C ASP A 507 -21.69 -1.81 36.72
N GLN A 508 -22.80 -2.06 37.41
CA GLN A 508 -23.06 -1.55 38.75
C GLN A 508 -22.05 -2.07 39.79
N ARG A 509 -21.38 -3.19 39.53
CA ARG A 509 -20.43 -3.79 40.47
C ARG A 509 -19.15 -2.97 40.60
N VAL A 510 -18.80 -2.20 39.56
CA VAL A 510 -17.59 -1.35 39.53
C VAL A 510 -17.89 0.11 39.19
N HIS A 511 -19.18 0.47 39.04
CA HIS A 511 -19.60 1.83 38.79
C HIS A 511 -19.33 2.71 40.02
N ILE A 512 -18.71 3.86 39.76
CA ILE A 512 -18.48 4.91 40.75
C ILE A 512 -19.07 6.18 40.15
N SER A 513 -19.96 6.84 40.89
CA SER A 513 -20.50 8.13 40.46
C SER A 513 -19.42 9.20 40.50
N ARG A 514 -19.54 10.27 39.71
CA ARG A 514 -18.55 11.34 39.70
C ARG A 514 -18.34 11.98 41.08
N VAL A 515 -19.42 12.21 41.82
CA VAL A 515 -19.36 12.76 43.18
C VAL A 515 -18.61 11.82 44.11
N ARG A 516 -18.93 10.52 44.08
CA ARG A 516 -18.23 9.52 44.90
C ARG A 516 -16.76 9.41 44.50
N TYR A 517 -16.44 9.52 43.22
CA TYR A 517 -15.08 9.49 42.73
C TYR A 517 -14.23 10.64 43.30
N GLU A 518 -14.78 11.86 43.29
CA GLU A 518 -14.14 13.05 43.88
C GLU A 518 -13.91 12.86 45.40
N GLU A 519 -14.89 12.31 46.13
CA GLU A 519 -14.72 11.95 47.55
C GLU A 519 -13.58 10.95 47.77
N LEU A 520 -13.47 9.93 46.91
CA LEU A 520 -12.42 8.91 47.01
C LEU A 520 -11.03 9.47 46.68
N LEU A 521 -10.93 10.47 45.80
CA LEU A 521 -9.67 11.19 45.55
C LEU A 521 -9.24 12.03 46.76
N ASP A 522 -10.18 12.66 47.45
CA ASP A 522 -9.92 13.37 48.71
C ASP A 522 -9.50 12.40 49.83
N MET A 523 -10.08 11.20 49.86
CA MET A 523 -9.63 10.11 50.74
C MET A 523 -8.23 9.64 50.37
N SER A 524 -7.93 9.47 49.07
CA SER A 524 -6.60 9.09 48.57
C SER A 524 -5.51 9.99 49.11
N THR A 525 -5.70 11.30 49.00
CA THR A 525 -4.73 12.31 49.46
C THR A 525 -4.39 12.18 50.95
N ARG A 526 -5.36 11.76 51.78
CA ARG A 526 -5.19 11.65 53.23
C ARG A 526 -4.74 10.27 53.70
N MET A 527 -5.13 9.21 52.98
CA MET A 527 -5.08 7.84 53.48
C MET A 527 -4.12 6.92 52.70
N ALA A 528 -3.82 7.22 51.43
CA ALA A 528 -3.13 6.27 50.55
C ALA A 528 -1.76 5.80 51.10
N GLN A 529 -1.04 6.63 51.85
CA GLN A 529 0.29 6.30 52.39
C GLN A 529 0.30 6.05 53.91
N THR A 530 -0.79 6.36 54.60
CA THR A 530 -0.84 6.47 56.07
C THR A 530 -1.78 5.47 56.72
N TYR A 531 -2.73 4.91 55.96
CA TYR A 531 -3.75 3.99 56.45
C TYR A 531 -3.52 2.59 55.89
N SER A 532 -3.76 1.56 56.70
CA SER A 532 -3.73 0.18 56.22
C SER A 532 -4.92 -0.11 55.31
N THR A 533 -4.85 -1.19 54.54
CA THR A 533 -5.95 -1.64 53.69
C THR A 533 -7.20 -1.94 54.52
N PHE A 534 -7.02 -2.45 55.74
CA PHE A 534 -8.08 -2.60 56.73
C PHE A 534 -8.77 -1.28 57.06
N ASP A 535 -8.01 -0.22 57.34
CA ASP A 535 -8.59 1.07 57.70
C ASP A 535 -9.30 1.71 56.51
N ILE A 536 -8.76 1.59 55.30
CA ILE A 536 -9.41 2.08 54.07
C ILE A 536 -10.76 1.40 53.87
N ILE A 537 -10.83 0.07 54.01
CA ILE A 537 -12.09 -0.68 53.85
C ILE A 537 -13.09 -0.30 54.95
N CYS A 538 -12.63 -0.08 56.20
CA CYS A 538 -13.48 0.43 57.28
C CYS A 538 -14.11 1.79 56.94
N GLU A 539 -13.33 2.74 56.43
CA GLU A 539 -13.86 4.06 56.06
C GLU A 539 -14.86 3.97 54.91
N ILE A 540 -14.60 3.15 53.89
CA ILE A 540 -15.55 2.90 52.80
C ILE A 540 -16.84 2.28 53.34
N LEU A 541 -16.78 1.16 54.04
CA LEU A 541 -17.99 0.47 54.52
C LEU A 541 -18.74 1.28 55.58
N GLY A 542 -18.07 2.15 56.33
CA GLY A 542 -18.70 3.08 57.27
C GLY A 542 -19.69 4.04 56.60
N THR A 543 -19.45 4.43 55.34
CA THR A 543 -20.39 5.26 54.57
C THR A 543 -21.53 4.45 53.94
N HIS A 544 -21.42 3.11 53.89
CA HIS A 544 -22.39 2.21 53.25
C HIS A 544 -23.01 1.22 54.25
N ARG A 545 -23.98 1.71 55.05
CA ARG A 545 -24.70 0.87 56.05
C ARG A 545 -25.39 -0.38 55.46
N GLY A 546 -25.74 -0.34 54.17
CA GLY A 546 -26.34 -1.45 53.44
C GLY A 546 -25.38 -2.58 53.07
N GLY A 547 -24.08 -2.42 53.34
CA GLY A 547 -23.03 -3.31 52.86
C GLY A 547 -22.72 -3.10 51.37
N MET A 548 -21.65 -3.71 50.90
CA MET A 548 -21.18 -3.61 49.51
C MET A 548 -20.70 -4.95 48.97
N GLU A 549 -20.83 -5.14 47.67
CA GLU A 549 -20.24 -6.30 46.98
C GLU A 549 -18.72 -6.19 46.95
N PHE A 550 -18.03 -7.34 46.84
CA PHE A 550 -16.57 -7.38 46.80
C PHE A 550 -15.98 -6.49 45.68
N LEU A 551 -16.52 -6.56 44.47
CA LEU A 551 -16.03 -5.77 43.32
C LEU A 551 -16.22 -4.26 43.54
N SER A 552 -17.29 -3.84 44.22
CA SER A 552 -17.52 -2.44 44.51
C SER A 552 -16.52 -1.92 45.54
N ILE A 553 -16.26 -2.70 46.59
CA ILE A 553 -15.21 -2.38 47.57
C ILE A 553 -13.84 -2.32 46.89
N LEU A 554 -13.50 -3.33 46.07
CA LEU A 554 -12.25 -3.37 45.34
C LEU A 554 -12.08 -2.16 44.43
N SER A 555 -13.15 -1.74 43.75
CA SER A 555 -13.13 -0.57 42.86
C SER A 555 -12.86 0.71 43.63
N GLU A 556 -13.58 0.96 44.73
CA GLU A 556 -13.37 2.16 45.55
C GLU A 556 -12.00 2.17 46.24
N VAL A 557 -11.54 1.03 46.78
CA VAL A 557 -10.19 0.88 47.35
C VAL A 557 -9.14 1.25 46.30
N ASN A 558 -9.26 0.77 45.05
CA ASN A 558 -8.30 1.04 43.99
C ASN A 558 -8.28 2.50 43.50
N VAL A 559 -9.33 3.28 43.77
CA VAL A 559 -9.29 4.74 43.59
C VAL A 559 -8.41 5.37 44.68
N ILE A 560 -8.59 4.97 45.94
CA ILE A 560 -7.83 5.50 47.08
C ILE A 560 -6.35 5.07 47.02
N ARG A 561 -6.10 3.76 46.93
CA ARG A 561 -4.78 3.16 46.78
C ARG A 561 -4.92 1.88 45.94
N ARG A 562 -4.16 1.80 44.85
CA ARG A 562 -4.10 0.58 44.05
C ARG A 562 -3.66 -0.59 44.93
N THR A 563 -4.54 -1.57 45.11
CA THR A 563 -4.38 -2.67 46.07
C THR A 563 -4.78 -3.96 45.39
N LYS A 564 -3.95 -5.01 45.53
CA LYS A 564 -4.22 -6.31 44.92
C LYS A 564 -5.56 -6.85 45.38
N ARG A 565 -6.34 -7.45 44.48
CA ARG A 565 -7.65 -8.06 44.76
C ARG A 565 -7.58 -9.10 45.88
N ARG A 566 -6.47 -9.87 45.93
CA ARG A 566 -6.21 -10.86 46.98
C ARG A 566 -5.99 -10.18 48.34
N ARG A 567 -5.35 -9.02 48.40
CA ARG A 567 -5.15 -8.25 49.64
C ARG A 567 -6.49 -7.79 50.22
N VAL A 568 -7.35 -7.20 49.37
CA VAL A 568 -8.72 -6.78 49.77
C VAL A 568 -9.53 -7.98 50.28
N ALA A 569 -9.53 -9.10 49.54
CA ALA A 569 -10.23 -10.32 49.93
C ALA A 569 -9.69 -10.92 51.25
N SER A 570 -8.38 -10.82 51.47
CA SER A 570 -7.71 -11.29 52.67
C SER A 570 -8.14 -10.50 53.90
N VAL A 571 -8.17 -9.17 53.78
CA VAL A 571 -8.62 -8.27 54.85
C VAL A 571 -10.09 -8.51 55.20
N LEU A 572 -10.97 -8.58 54.20
CA LEU A 572 -12.39 -8.90 54.42
C LEU A 572 -12.61 -10.26 55.10
N SER A 573 -11.75 -11.24 54.81
CA SER A 573 -11.85 -12.59 55.37
C SER A 573 -11.23 -12.74 56.76
N ALA A 574 -10.16 -11.98 57.05
CA ALA A 574 -9.33 -12.18 58.22
C ALA A 574 -9.79 -11.38 59.44
N PHE A 575 -10.28 -10.16 59.26
CA PHE A 575 -10.64 -9.28 60.37
C PHE A 575 -12.06 -9.53 60.86
N GLN A 576 -12.23 -9.64 62.18
CA GLN A 576 -13.53 -9.90 62.81
C GLN A 576 -14.54 -8.75 62.64
N ALA A 577 -14.06 -7.58 62.25
CA ALA A 577 -14.87 -6.41 61.96
C ALA A 577 -15.75 -6.59 60.72
N PHE A 578 -15.40 -7.51 59.81
CA PHE A 578 -16.15 -7.72 58.58
C PHE A 578 -16.97 -9.01 58.62
N TYR A 579 -18.18 -8.95 58.06
CA TYR A 579 -19.00 -10.13 57.88
C TYR A 579 -19.81 -10.06 56.58
N LEU A 580 -20.07 -11.24 56.01
CA LEU A 580 -20.83 -11.39 54.77
C LEU A 580 -22.30 -11.71 55.10
N ARG A 581 -23.24 -10.94 54.55
CA ARG A 581 -24.68 -11.20 54.66
C ARG A 581 -25.36 -10.94 53.32
N GLY A 582 -25.98 -11.98 52.76
CA GLY A 582 -26.72 -11.85 51.49
C GLY A 582 -25.85 -11.41 50.30
N GLY A 583 -24.58 -11.83 50.26
CA GLY A 583 -23.63 -11.43 49.21
C GLY A 583 -22.94 -10.07 49.45
N MET A 584 -23.39 -9.30 50.45
CA MET A 584 -22.82 -8.00 50.80
C MET A 584 -21.90 -8.09 52.01
N TRP A 585 -20.76 -7.42 51.93
CA TRP A 585 -19.83 -7.23 53.04
C TRP A 585 -20.25 -6.03 53.88
N HIS A 586 -20.28 -6.23 55.18
CA HIS A 586 -20.66 -5.22 56.16
C HIS A 586 -19.54 -5.01 57.19
N LEU A 587 -19.51 -3.80 57.75
CA LEU A 587 -18.67 -3.46 58.90
C LEU A 587 -19.49 -3.57 60.20
N ASP A 588 -18.99 -4.35 61.16
CA ASP A 588 -19.41 -4.33 62.56
C ASP A 588 -18.49 -3.39 63.35
N GLU A 589 -18.92 -2.14 63.52
CA GLU A 589 -18.13 -1.11 64.23
C GLU A 589 -17.72 -1.54 65.64
N LYS A 590 -18.50 -2.40 66.31
CA LYS A 590 -18.18 -2.88 67.67
C LYS A 590 -17.01 -3.84 67.70
N LYS A 591 -16.66 -4.42 66.55
CA LYS A 591 -15.56 -5.38 66.40
C LYS A 591 -14.36 -4.80 65.64
N ARG A 592 -14.34 -3.49 65.39
CA ARG A 592 -13.21 -2.81 64.74
C ARG A 592 -11.89 -3.13 65.43
N ASP A 593 -11.87 -3.10 66.76
CA ASP A 593 -10.67 -3.33 67.57
C ASP A 593 -10.46 -4.81 67.97
N ALA A 594 -11.31 -5.73 67.48
CA ALA A 594 -11.20 -7.15 67.82
C ALA A 594 -10.07 -7.89 67.07
N GLY A 595 -9.44 -7.23 66.08
CA GLY A 595 -8.30 -7.73 65.34
C GLY A 595 -8.61 -8.92 64.42
N ILE A 596 -7.56 -9.66 64.06
CA ILE A 596 -7.61 -10.80 63.15
C ILE A 596 -8.21 -12.03 63.86
N ASP A 597 -9.13 -12.72 63.18
CA ASP A 597 -9.64 -14.01 63.63
C ASP A 597 -8.50 -15.03 63.74
N ARG A 598 -8.30 -15.59 64.94
CA ARG A 598 -7.27 -16.58 65.24
C ARG A 598 -7.33 -17.79 64.30
N ALA A 599 -8.52 -18.18 63.84
CA ALA A 599 -8.68 -19.28 62.90
C ALA A 599 -8.08 -18.99 61.51
N LYS A 600 -8.00 -17.72 61.12
CA LYS A 600 -7.48 -17.26 59.82
C LYS A 600 -5.97 -17.09 59.82
N ARG A 601 -5.34 -16.87 60.97
CA ARG A 601 -3.87 -16.67 61.09
C ARG A 601 -3.04 -17.79 60.48
N LYS A 602 -3.51 -19.04 60.54
CA LYS A 602 -2.81 -20.21 59.95
C LYS A 602 -2.79 -20.24 58.42
N HIS A 603 -3.63 -19.43 57.77
CA HIS A 603 -3.76 -19.34 56.32
C HIS A 603 -3.08 -18.10 55.73
N ILE A 604 -2.39 -17.31 56.56
CA ILE A 604 -1.58 -16.18 56.08
C ILE A 604 -0.40 -16.76 55.29
N ARG A 605 -0.25 -16.32 54.04
CA ARG A 605 0.87 -16.69 53.18
C ARG A 605 2.17 -16.25 53.85
N LYS A 606 3.12 -17.19 53.92
CA LYS A 606 4.45 -16.96 54.51
C LYS A 606 5.36 -16.20 53.58
#